data_AF-A0A1F9A985-F1
#
_entry.id   AF-A0A1F9A985-F1
#
_cell.length_a   1.000
_cell.length_b   1.000
_cell.length_c   1.000
_cell.angle_alpha   90.00
_cell.angle_beta   90.00
_cell.angle_gamma   90.00
#
_symmetry.space_group_name_H-M   'P 1'
#
loop_
_entity.id
_entity.type
_entity.pdbx_description
1 polymer ?
#
loop_
_entity_poly.entity_id
_entity_poly.type
_entity_poly.pdbx_seq_one_letter_code
_entity_poly.pdbx_strand_id
1 'polypeptide(L)'
;MGNEQYLIVSYFVVGAGCLGLAVATYALLRRSFGALSAIAPGGRLGRILRRLFLIGIILPALFGFFSVTFRGCDRDTYEAIIKDQAYLMAKNQEQLGAALSYVAIALLVWGLIVSIGFLVLGKKKKGSG
;
A
#
# COMPACT_ATOMS: atom_id res chain seq x y z
N MET A 1 16.92 -19.68 18.32
CA MET A 1 16.69 -19.32 16.91
C MET A 1 17.97 -18.70 16.38
N GLY A 2 18.51 -19.19 15.26
CA GLY A 2 19.67 -18.56 14.63
C GLY A 2 19.29 -17.24 13.97
N ASN A 3 20.23 -16.30 13.88
CA ASN A 3 19.98 -14.97 13.27
C ASN A 3 19.51 -15.07 11.81
N GLU A 4 19.89 -16.12 11.08
CA GLU A 4 19.36 -16.43 9.74
C GLU A 4 17.87 -16.74 9.74
N GLN A 5 17.43 -17.59 10.68
CA GLN A 5 16.00 -17.89 10.85
C GLN A 5 15.23 -16.64 11.25
N TYR A 6 15.82 -15.80 12.11
CA TYR A 6 15.21 -14.51 12.47
C TYR A 6 15.06 -13.60 11.26
N LEU A 7 16.09 -13.49 10.40
CA LEU A 7 16.04 -12.69 9.19
C LEU A 7 14.93 -13.14 8.24
N ILE A 8 14.86 -14.44 7.95
CA ILE A 8 13.84 -15.03 7.07
C ILE A 8 12.44 -14.83 7.66
N VAL A 9 12.24 -15.22 8.92
CA VAL A 9 10.92 -15.13 9.57
C VAL A 9 10.47 -13.68 9.66
N SER A 10 11.35 -12.77 10.08
CA SER A 10 11.00 -11.36 10.23
C SER A 10 10.66 -10.69 8.89
N TYR A 11 11.37 -11.03 7.80
CA TYR A 11 11.05 -10.55 6.45
C TYR A 11 9.65 -10.98 6.00
N PHE A 12 9.29 -12.25 6.15
CA PHE A 12 7.97 -12.75 5.77
C PHE A 12 6.86 -12.22 6.69
N VAL A 13 7.12 -12.08 7.99
CA VAL A 13 6.17 -11.50 8.95
C VAL A 13 5.89 -10.03 8.61
N VAL A 14 6.92 -9.24 8.29
CA VAL A 14 6.75 -7.84 7.88
C VAL A 14 5.99 -7.76 6.55
N GLY A 15 6.34 -8.58 5.56
CA GLY A 15 5.63 -8.63 4.28
C GLY A 15 4.15 -9.00 4.44
N ALA A 16 3.85 -10.01 5.26
CA ALA A 16 2.48 -10.39 5.59
C ALA A 16 1.74 -9.28 6.36
N GLY A 17 2.42 -8.58 7.27
CA GLY A 17 1.88 -7.41 7.97
C GLY A 17 1.51 -6.27 7.03
N CYS A 18 2.39 -5.93 6.08
CA CYS A 18 2.15 -4.91 5.06
C CYS A 18 0.94 -5.26 4.18
N LEU A 19 0.84 -6.51 3.73
CA LEU A 19 -0.31 -7.00 2.97
C LEU A 19 -1.59 -6.97 3.82
N GLY A 20 -1.52 -7.38 5.08
CA GLY A 20 -2.63 -7.31 6.02
C GLY A 20 -3.16 -5.88 6.19
N LEU A 21 -2.25 -4.91 6.35
CA LEU A 21 -2.60 -3.49 6.43
C LEU A 21 -3.22 -2.95 5.14
N ALA A 22 -2.67 -3.32 3.98
CA ALA A 22 -3.23 -2.95 2.68
C ALA A 22 -4.66 -3.49 2.50
N VAL A 23 -4.89 -4.76 2.85
CA VAL A 23 -6.20 -5.40 2.79
C VAL A 23 -7.17 -4.79 3.81
N ALA A 24 -6.72 -4.52 5.04
CA ALA A 24 -7.53 -3.87 6.07
C ALA A 24 -7.97 -2.46 5.62
N THR A 25 -7.04 -1.69 5.08
CA THR A 25 -7.29 -0.35 4.52
C THR A 25 -8.32 -0.43 3.38
N TYR A 26 -8.15 -1.38 2.46
CA TYR A 26 -9.14 -1.63 1.41
C TYR A 26 -10.51 -2.00 2.00
N ALA A 27 -10.56 -2.88 3.00
CA ALA A 27 -11.81 -3.34 3.62
C ALA A 27 -12.58 -2.21 4.32
N LEU A 28 -11.87 -1.23 4.90
CA LEU A 28 -12.46 -0.04 5.50
C LEU A 28 -12.98 0.92 4.42
N LEU A 29 -12.20 1.17 3.36
CA LEU A 29 -12.55 2.15 2.33
C LEU A 29 -13.47 1.61 1.22
N ARG A 30 -13.61 0.29 1.05
CA ARG A 30 -14.44 -0.33 -0.01
C ARG A 30 -15.92 0.09 0.06
N ARG A 31 -16.38 0.49 1.25
CA ARG A 31 -17.76 0.90 1.49
C ARG A 31 -17.99 2.31 0.93
N SER A 32 -17.10 3.25 1.26
CA SER A 32 -17.10 4.62 0.72
C SER A 32 -16.91 4.65 -0.80
N PHE A 33 -15.96 3.85 -1.31
CA PHE A 33 -15.78 3.68 -2.76
C PHE A 33 -16.96 3.00 -3.45
N GLY A 34 -17.64 2.08 -2.75
CA GLY A 34 -18.84 1.41 -3.26
C GLY A 34 -19.96 2.40 -3.57
N ALA A 35 -20.21 3.35 -2.68
CA ALA A 35 -21.22 4.39 -2.88
C ALA A 35 -20.88 5.28 -4.11
N LEU A 36 -19.62 5.67 -4.27
CA LEU A 36 -19.14 6.42 -5.44
C LEU A 36 -19.28 5.65 -6.75
N SER A 37 -18.94 4.36 -6.73
CA SER A 37 -19.04 3.49 -7.90
C SER A 37 -20.48 3.27 -8.38
N ALA A 38 -21.46 3.42 -7.49
CA ALA A 38 -22.88 3.32 -7.80
C ALA A 38 -23.45 4.58 -8.47
N ILE A 39 -22.80 5.73 -8.26
CA ILE A 39 -23.20 7.03 -8.84
C ILE A 39 -22.51 7.23 -10.21
N ALA A 40 -21.46 6.48 -10.51
CA ALA A 40 -20.75 6.56 -11.78
C ALA A 40 -21.62 6.10 -12.97
N PRO A 41 -21.67 6.86 -14.09
CA PRO A 41 -22.47 6.52 -15.25
C PRO A 41 -21.88 5.27 -15.93
N GLY A 42 -22.60 4.15 -15.82
CA GLY A 42 -22.25 2.86 -16.43
C GLY A 42 -21.66 1.86 -15.42
N GLY A 43 -22.44 0.85 -15.04
CA GLY A 43 -22.08 -0.15 -14.03
C GLY A 43 -20.79 -0.96 -14.29
N ARG A 44 -20.20 -0.88 -15.49
CA ARG A 44 -18.87 -1.44 -15.80
C ARG A 44 -17.74 -0.61 -15.19
N LEU A 45 -17.85 0.73 -15.22
CA LEU A 45 -16.85 1.66 -14.72
C LEU A 45 -16.68 1.52 -13.19
N GLY A 46 -17.79 1.38 -12.47
CA GLY A 46 -17.77 1.15 -11.02
C GLY A 46 -17.07 -0.15 -10.62
N ARG A 47 -17.26 -1.24 -11.38
CA ARG A 47 -16.60 -2.53 -11.14
C ARG A 47 -15.09 -2.45 -11.43
N ILE A 48 -14.70 -1.75 -12.48
CA ILE A 48 -13.30 -1.54 -12.86
C ILE A 48 -12.59 -0.70 -11.78
N LEU A 49 -13.18 0.41 -11.34
CA LEU A 49 -12.62 1.24 -10.26
C LEU A 49 -12.41 0.43 -8.97
N ARG A 50 -13.34 -0.46 -8.62
CA ARG A 50 -13.24 -1.26 -7.39
C ARG A 50 -12.08 -2.26 -7.42
N ARG A 51 -11.78 -2.82 -8.60
CA ARG A 51 -10.62 -3.70 -8.81
C ARG A 51 -9.32 -2.90 -8.85
N LEU A 52 -9.33 -1.76 -9.54
CA LEU A 52 -8.19 -0.83 -9.57
C LEU A 52 -7.85 -0.29 -8.19
N PHE A 53 -8.84 -0.04 -7.32
CA PHE A 53 -8.61 0.42 -5.95
C PHE A 53 -7.90 -0.65 -5.11
N LEU A 54 -8.30 -1.91 -5.24
CA LEU A 54 -7.64 -3.02 -4.55
C LEU A 54 -6.18 -3.16 -5.01
N ILE A 55 -5.97 -3.24 -6.34
CA ILE A 55 -4.64 -3.35 -6.93
C ILE A 55 -3.80 -2.12 -6.59
N GLY A 56 -4.40 -0.93 -6.63
CA GLY A 56 -3.77 0.35 -6.37
C GLY A 56 -3.44 0.63 -4.91
N ILE A 57 -3.87 -0.20 -3.96
CA ILE A 57 -3.42 -0.17 -2.56
C ILE A 57 -2.39 -1.27 -2.29
N ILE A 58 -2.59 -2.46 -2.86
CA ILE A 58 -1.69 -3.61 -2.66
C ILE A 58 -0.34 -3.36 -3.34
N LEU A 59 -0.33 -2.84 -4.58
CA LEU A 59 0.92 -2.59 -5.31
C LEU A 59 1.82 -1.58 -4.58
N PRO A 60 1.34 -0.41 -4.13
CA PRO A 60 2.19 0.52 -3.37
C PRO A 60 2.72 -0.06 -2.06
N ALA A 61 1.93 -0.86 -1.33
CA ALA A 61 2.41 -1.55 -0.13
C ALA A 61 3.57 -2.50 -0.44
N LEU A 62 3.47 -3.25 -1.55
CA LEU A 62 4.55 -4.13 -2.03
C LEU A 62 5.76 -3.33 -2.51
N PHE A 63 5.56 -2.23 -3.25
CA PHE A 63 6.64 -1.35 -3.69
C PHE A 63 7.39 -0.74 -2.51
N GLY A 64 6.69 -0.25 -1.48
CA GLY A 64 7.33 0.29 -0.28
C GLY A 64 8.12 -0.79 0.48
N PHE A 65 7.60 -2.01 0.56
CA PHE A 65 8.31 -3.15 1.13
C PHE A 65 9.58 -3.53 0.35
N PHE A 66 9.49 -3.63 -0.98
CA PHE A 66 10.62 -3.97 -1.85
C PHE A 66 11.62 -2.82 -2.06
N SER A 67 11.22 -1.58 -1.76
CA SER A 67 12.10 -0.40 -1.88
C SER A 67 13.25 -0.43 -0.87
N VAL A 68 13.09 -1.14 0.26
CA VAL A 68 14.12 -1.21 1.29
C VAL A 68 15.05 -2.38 1.01
N THR A 69 16.31 -2.04 0.76
CA THR A 69 17.38 -2.99 0.52
C THR A 69 18.22 -3.18 1.79
N PHE A 70 18.61 -4.44 2.05
CA PHE A 70 19.48 -4.82 3.18
C PHE A 70 20.98 -4.60 2.90
N ARG A 71 21.35 -4.31 1.65
CA ARG A 71 22.72 -3.89 1.28
C ARG A 71 22.94 -2.43 1.67
N GLY A 72 24.06 -2.17 2.34
CA GLY A 72 24.56 -0.82 2.64
C GLY A 72 26.07 -0.74 2.47
N CYS A 73 26.62 0.48 2.40
CA CYS A 73 28.04 0.73 2.09
C CYS A 73 29.04 -0.04 2.96
N ASP A 74 28.72 -0.35 4.22
CA ASP A 74 29.61 -1.07 5.15
C ASP A 74 29.25 -2.57 5.32
N ARG A 75 28.18 -3.06 4.68
CA ARG A 75 27.67 -4.43 4.88
C ARG A 75 27.14 -5.01 3.57
N ASP A 76 28.07 -5.46 2.74
CA ASP A 76 27.79 -6.15 1.47
C ASP A 76 27.75 -7.67 1.57
N THR A 77 28.25 -8.25 2.67
CA THR A 77 28.26 -9.70 2.89
C THR A 77 27.12 -10.16 3.80
N TYR A 78 26.49 -11.27 3.43
CA TYR A 78 25.38 -11.90 4.16
C TYR A 78 25.74 -12.12 5.65
N GLU A 79 26.96 -12.58 5.93
CA GLU A 79 27.46 -12.80 7.28
C GLU A 79 27.52 -11.53 8.13
N ALA A 80 27.89 -10.38 7.55
CA ALA A 80 27.94 -9.10 8.25
C ALA A 80 26.54 -8.57 8.59
N ILE A 81 25.54 -8.91 7.77
CA ILE A 81 24.13 -8.51 7.96
C ILE A 81 23.49 -9.34 9.09
N ILE A 82 23.80 -10.64 9.17
CA ILE A 82 23.20 -11.56 10.15
C ILE A 82 23.80 -11.41 11.54
N LYS A 83 25.05 -10.94 11.63
CA LYS A 83 25.76 -10.80 12.90
C LYS A 83 25.17 -9.72 13.80
N ASP A 84 24.44 -8.76 13.23
CA ASP A 84 23.88 -7.62 13.95
C ASP A 84 22.34 -7.63 13.92
N GLN A 85 21.77 -8.13 15.02
CA GLN A 85 20.31 -8.19 15.18
C GLN A 85 19.66 -6.80 15.25
N ALA A 86 20.34 -5.78 15.78
CA ALA A 86 19.80 -4.43 15.87
C ALA A 86 19.62 -3.81 14.48
N TYR A 87 20.56 -4.08 13.57
CA TYR A 87 20.45 -3.68 12.17
C TYR A 87 19.27 -4.33 11.44
N LEU A 88 19.01 -5.62 11.69
CA LEU A 88 17.84 -6.30 11.14
C LEU A 88 16.53 -5.71 11.65
N MET A 89 16.45 -5.38 12.94
CA MET A 89 15.27 -4.71 13.50
C MET A 89 15.06 -3.32 12.89
N ALA A 90 16.13 -2.54 12.72
CA ALA A 90 16.05 -1.23 12.08
C ALA A 90 15.56 -1.33 10.63
N LYS A 91 16.05 -2.30 9.85
CA LYS A 91 15.61 -2.52 8.46
C LYS A 91 14.16 -2.97 8.36
N ASN A 92 13.68 -3.79 9.29
CA ASN A 92 12.27 -4.18 9.34
C ASN A 92 11.35 -2.99 9.67
N GLN A 93 11.78 -2.09 10.56
CA GLN A 93 11.06 -0.85 10.83
C GLN A 93 11.07 0.09 9.61
N GLU A 94 12.18 0.16 8.89
CA GLU A 94 12.29 0.92 7.64
C GLU A 94 11.34 0.36 6.57
N GLN A 95 11.25 -0.96 6.42
CA GLN A 95 10.30 -1.63 5.52
C GLN A 95 8.85 -1.31 5.86
N LEU A 96 8.48 -1.36 7.14
CA LEU A 96 7.15 -1.00 7.59
C LEU A 96 6.85 0.49 7.33
N GLY A 97 7.80 1.37 7.65
CA GLY A 97 7.68 2.81 7.42
C GLY A 97 7.52 3.15 5.95
N ALA A 98 8.33 2.53 5.08
CA ALA A 98 8.25 2.69 3.63
C ALA A 98 6.93 2.13 3.06
N ALA A 99 6.51 0.94 3.49
CA ALA A 99 5.22 0.39 3.06
C ALA A 99 4.05 1.30 3.45
N LEU A 100 4.04 1.82 4.69
CA LEU A 100 3.02 2.74 5.17
C LEU A 100 3.02 4.07 4.41
N SER A 101 4.19 4.65 4.11
CA SER A 101 4.28 5.91 3.37
C SER A 101 3.78 5.75 1.94
N TYR A 102 4.11 4.65 1.26
CA TYR A 102 3.60 4.34 -0.07
C TYR A 102 2.08 4.10 -0.07
N VAL A 103 1.55 3.41 0.95
CA VAL A 103 0.09 3.26 1.12
C VAL A 103 -0.57 4.61 1.36
N ALA A 104 0.02 5.49 2.17
CA ALA A 104 -0.51 6.84 2.41
C ALA A 104 -0.55 7.67 1.12
N ILE A 105 0.52 7.65 0.32
CA ILE A 105 0.56 8.31 -1.00
C ILE A 105 -0.55 7.75 -1.90
N ALA A 106 -0.71 6.43 -1.95
CA ALA A 106 -1.76 5.79 -2.74
C ALA A 106 -3.17 6.24 -2.31
N LEU A 107 -3.41 6.35 -1.00
CA LEU A 107 -4.67 6.86 -0.46
C LEU A 107 -4.92 8.32 -0.84
N LEU A 108 -3.89 9.17 -0.83
CA LEU A 108 -4.00 10.57 -1.26
C LEU A 108 -4.35 10.66 -2.75
N VAL A 109 -3.69 9.88 -3.60
CA VAL A 109 -3.98 9.81 -5.04
C VAL A 109 -5.42 9.36 -5.27
N TRP A 110 -5.88 8.33 -4.55
CA TRP A 110 -7.25 7.85 -4.63
C TRP A 110 -8.27 8.86 -4.10
N GLY A 111 -7.94 9.61 -3.05
CA GLY A 111 -8.75 10.73 -2.56
C GLY A 111 -8.90 11.84 -3.59
N LEU A 112 -7.83 12.15 -4.33
CA LEU A 112 -7.84 13.08 -5.46
C LEU A 112 -8.76 12.59 -6.59
N ILE A 113 -8.62 11.32 -7.00
CA ILE A 113 -9.47 10.70 -8.04
C ILE A 113 -10.96 10.80 -7.66
N VAL A 114 -11.29 10.48 -6.40
CA VAL A 114 -12.65 10.58 -5.87
C VAL A 114 -13.16 12.02 -5.88
N SER A 115 -12.34 12.96 -5.42
CA SER A 115 -12.70 14.39 -5.38
C SER A 115 -12.97 14.95 -6.78
N ILE A 116 -12.11 14.62 -7.74
CA ILE A 116 -12.31 14.96 -9.16
C ILE A 116 -13.59 14.34 -9.69
N GLY A 117 -13.85 13.06 -9.39
CA GLY A 117 -15.09 12.38 -9.76
C GLY A 117 -16.33 13.12 -9.26
N PHE A 118 -16.33 13.55 -8.00
CA PHE A 118 -17.42 14.33 -7.42
C PHE A 118 -17.60 15.69 -8.09
N LEU A 119 -16.52 16.42 -8.38
CA LEU A 119 -16.59 17.73 -9.04
C LEU A 119 -17.16 17.62 -10.46
N VAL A 120 -16.73 16.60 -11.22
CA VAL A 120 -17.20 16.39 -12.60
C VAL A 120 -18.69 15.99 -12.62
N LEU A 121 -19.11 15.10 -11.73
CA LEU A 121 -20.52 14.69 -11.61
C LEU A 121 -21.41 15.83 -11.09
N GLY A 122 -20.91 16.62 -10.13
CA GLY A 122 -21.60 17.80 -9.60
C GLY A 122 -21.79 18.89 -10.66
N LYS A 123 -20.80 19.11 -11.54
CA LYS A 123 -20.93 20.01 -12.70
C LYS A 123 -21.97 19.52 -13.71
N LYS A 124 -22.01 18.21 -13.99
CA LYS A 124 -23.03 17.62 -14.88
C LYS A 124 -24.45 17.88 -14.38
N LYS A 125 -24.66 17.86 -13.06
CA LYS A 125 -25.98 18.11 -12.45
C LYS A 125 -26.42 19.59 -12.50
N LYS A 126 -25.47 20.53 -12.59
CA LYS A 126 -25.75 21.98 -12.69
C LYS A 126 -25.90 22.50 -14.13
N GLY A 127 -25.47 21.75 -15.14
CA GLY A 127 -25.57 22.13 -16.56
C GLY A 127 -26.82 21.64 -17.29
N SER A 128 -27.80 21.10 -16.57
CA SER A 128 -29.09 20.63 -17.14
C SER A 128 -30.31 21.32 -16.50
N GLY A 129 -30.09 22.50 -15.93
CA GLY A 129 -31.15 23.40 -15.47
C GLY A 129 -31.34 24.53 -16.46
#